data_AF-A0A940IP10-F1
#
_entry.id   AF-A0A940IP10-F1
#
_cell.length_a   1.000
_cell.length_b   1.000
_cell.length_c   1.000
_cell.angle_alpha   90.00
_cell.angle_beta   90.00
_cell.angle_gamma   90.00
#
_symmetry.space_group_name_H-M   'P 1'
#
loop_
_entity.id
_entity.type
_entity.pdbx_description
1 polymer ?
#
loop_
_entity_poly.entity_id
_entity_poly.type
_entity_poly.pdbx_seq_one_letter_code
_entity_poly.pdbx_strand_id
1 'polypeptide(L)' 'MQDLRERHLKTQYELQRAGSSFNEIARELGLSHSTVLSVSNSRSVSAKVQARIAEKIGVHPAEIWPERYPEYKGDPE' A
#
# COMPACT_ATOMS: atom_id res chain seq x y z
N MET A 1 6.65 -19.95 -4.97
CA MET A 1 6.20 -18.68 -5.59
C MET A 1 4.91 -18.28 -4.88
N GLN A 2 4.99 -17.79 -3.65
CA GLN A 2 3.80 -17.42 -2.87
C GLN A 2 3.40 -15.98 -3.19
N ASP A 3 2.30 -15.88 -3.94
CA ASP A 3 1.19 -14.93 -3.83
C ASP A 3 1.42 -13.42 -3.85
N LEU A 4 1.93 -12.95 -4.99
CA LEU A 4 1.71 -11.58 -5.47
C LEU A 4 0.21 -11.24 -5.57
N ARG A 5 -0.64 -12.24 -5.85
CA ARG A 5 -2.09 -12.07 -5.94
C ARG A 5 -2.77 -11.94 -4.59
N GLU A 6 -2.46 -12.76 -3.59
CA GLU A 6 -3.12 -12.64 -2.28
C GLU A 6 -2.78 -11.32 -1.59
N ARG A 7 -1.51 -10.87 -1.67
CA ARG A 7 -1.11 -9.56 -1.13
C ARG A 7 -1.86 -8.43 -1.84
N HIS A 8 -1.94 -8.48 -3.17
CA HIS A 8 -2.70 -7.52 -3.96
C HIS A 8 -4.18 -7.49 -3.57
N LEU A 9 -4.83 -8.66 -3.45
CA LEU A 9 -6.24 -8.77 -3.09
C LEU A 9 -6.51 -8.25 -1.68
N LYS A 10 -5.63 -8.54 -0.72
CA LYS A 10 -5.73 -8.02 0.64
C LYS A 10 -5.63 -6.49 0.65
N THR A 11 -4.64 -5.92 -0.01
CA THR A 11 -4.49 -4.46 -0.09
C THR A 11 -5.64 -3.81 -0.87
N GLN A 12 -6.15 -4.46 -1.92
CA GLN A 12 -7.34 -4.01 -2.65
C GLN A 12 -8.57 -3.96 -1.74
N TYR A 13 -8.76 -5.00 -0.93
CA TYR A 13 -9.88 -5.09 0.00
C TYR A 13 -9.82 -4.01 1.07
N GLU A 14 -8.65 -3.77 1.68
CA GLU A 14 -8.47 -2.69 2.65
C GLU A 14 -8.70 -1.31 2.04
N LEU A 15 -8.23 -1.08 0.82
CA LEU A 15 -8.50 0.15 0.08
C LEU A 15 -9.99 0.35 -0.15
N GLN A 16 -10.68 -0.70 -0.59
CA GLN A 16 -12.11 -0.64 -0.86
C GLN A 16 -12.91 -0.40 0.42
N ARG A 17 -12.48 -0.96 1.56
CA ARG A 17 -13.04 -0.65 2.89
C ARG A 17 -12.85 0.81 3.28
N ALA A 18 -11.71 1.41 2.92
CA ALA A 18 -11.43 2.82 3.11
C ALA A 18 -12.11 3.74 2.06
N GLY A 19 -12.92 3.18 1.14
CA GLY A 19 -13.59 3.93 0.09
C GLY A 19 -12.66 4.44 -1.02
N SER A 20 -11.45 3.88 -1.12
CA SER A 20 -10.47 4.21 -2.16
C SER A 20 -10.16 2.99 -3.03
N SER A 21 -9.53 3.23 -4.17
CA SER A 21 -9.09 2.16 -5.06
C SER A 21 -7.67 2.41 -5.57
N PHE A 22 -6.99 1.34 -6.01
CA PHE A 22 -5.66 1.47 -6.63
C PHE A 22 -5.67 2.37 -7.86
N ASN A 23 -6.77 2.41 -8.62
CA ASN A 23 -6.91 3.30 -9.76
C ASN A 23 -7.03 4.76 -9.35
N GLU A 24 -7.74 5.07 -8.26
CA GLU A 24 -7.80 6.44 -7.74
C GLU A 24 -6.45 6.90 -7.23
N ILE A 25 -5.74 6.05 -6.48
CA ILE A 25 -4.40 6.36 -6.00
C ILE A 25 -3.41 6.54 -7.17
N ALA A 26 -3.50 5.69 -8.18
CA ALA A 26 -2.71 5.82 -9.40
C ALA A 26 -2.98 7.17 -10.08
N ARG A 27 -4.26 7.56 -10.24
CA ARG A 27 -4.66 8.84 -10.84
C ARG A 27 -4.18 10.03 -10.02
N GLU A 28 -4.30 10.00 -8.70
CA GLU A 28 -3.87 11.08 -7.81
C GLU A 28 -2.35 11.26 -7.80
N LEU A 29 -1.60 10.16 -7.84
CA LEU A 29 -0.15 10.19 -7.89
C LEU A 29 0.40 10.42 -9.31
N GLY A 30 -0.46 10.44 -10.33
CA GLY A 30 -0.05 10.47 -11.74
C GLY A 30 0.75 9.24 -12.17
N LEU A 31 0.56 8.11 -11.47
CA LEU A 31 1.25 6.86 -11.71
C LEU A 31 0.40 5.89 -12.51
N SER A 32 1.06 4.94 -13.17
CA SER A 32 0.37 3.85 -13.85
C SER A 32 -0.14 2.81 -12.84
N HIS A 33 -1.25 2.16 -13.16
CA HIS A 33 -1.77 1.03 -12.38
C HIS A 33 -0.71 -0.07 -12.20
N SER A 34 0.12 -0.31 -13.22
CA SER A 34 1.26 -1.24 -13.16
C SER A 34 2.32 -0.82 -12.15
N THR A 35 2.55 0.49 -11.97
CA THR A 35 3.45 1.02 -10.93
C THR A 35 2.89 0.73 -9.55
N VAL A 36 1.60 0.97 -9.33
CA VAL A 36 0.93 0.72 -8.04
C VAL A 36 0.89 -0.78 -7.72
N LEU A 37 0.63 -1.62 -8.72
CA LEU A 37 0.77 -3.08 -8.64
C LEU A 37 2.20 -3.47 -8.28
N SER A 38 3.20 -2.89 -8.94
CA SER A 38 4.60 -3.15 -8.65
C SER A 38 4.96 -2.72 -7.23
N VAL A 39 4.49 -1.57 -6.72
CA VAL A 39 4.73 -1.12 -5.33
C VAL A 39 4.02 -2.01 -4.32
N SER A 40 2.81 -2.45 -4.62
CA SER A 40 2.08 -3.38 -3.74
C SER A 40 2.78 -4.74 -3.64
N ASN A 41 3.44 -5.15 -4.72
CA ASN A 41 4.13 -6.42 -4.85
C ASN A 41 5.61 -6.40 -4.47
N SER A 42 6.26 -5.24 -4.60
CA SER A 42 7.70 -5.06 -4.45
C SER A 42 8.01 -4.24 -3.22
N ARG A 43 8.96 -4.72 -2.43
CA ARG A 43 9.45 -4.06 -1.20
C ARG A 43 10.19 -2.73 -1.47
N SER A 44 10.47 -2.40 -2.74
CA SER A 44 11.63 -1.56 -3.07
C SER A 44 11.32 -0.19 -3.69
N VAL A 45 10.09 0.09 -4.13
CA VAL A 45 9.87 1.22 -5.05
C VAL A 45 9.02 2.31 -4.39
N SER A 46 9.72 3.26 -3.76
CA SER A 46 9.25 4.56 -3.26
C SER A 46 8.40 4.57 -1.97
N ALA A 47 9.03 5.01 -0.88
CA ALA A 47 8.36 5.27 0.40
C ALA A 47 7.23 6.31 0.29
N LYS A 48 7.32 7.22 -0.70
CA LYS A 48 6.32 8.27 -0.94
C LYS A 48 4.99 7.70 -1.43
N VAL A 49 5.04 6.65 -2.25
CA VAL A 49 3.83 5.96 -2.75
C VAL A 49 3.20 5.15 -1.62
N GLN A 50 4.02 4.44 -0.84
CA GLN A 50 3.57 3.70 0.35
C GLN A 50 2.89 4.62 1.38
N ALA A 51 3.53 5.75 1.70
CA ALA A 51 2.97 6.78 2.58
C ALA A 51 1.61 7.29 2.09
N ARG A 52 1.47 7.57 0.79
CA ARG A 52 0.20 8.05 0.24
C ARG A 52 -0.90 6.99 0.21
N ILE A 53 -0.56 5.74 -0.08
CA ILE A 53 -1.52 4.64 0.02
C ILE A 53 -2.02 4.50 1.46
N ALA A 54 -1.09 4.51 2.43
CA ALA A 54 -1.42 4.33 3.83
C ALA A 54 -2.25 5.50 4.39
N GLU A 55 -1.89 6.74 4.06
CA GLU A 55 -2.66 7.94 4.41
C GLU A 55 -4.10 7.87 3.89
N LYS A 56 -4.30 7.32 2.68
CA LYS A 56 -5.64 7.12 2.11
C LYS A 56 -6.45 6.03 2.80
N ILE A 57 -5.79 4.98 3.24
CA ILE A 57 -6.43 3.90 4.01
C ILE A 57 -6.67 4.35 5.46
N GLY A 58 -5.97 5.40 5.93
CA GLY A 58 -6.01 5.85 7.31
C GLY A 58 -5.19 4.95 8.24
N VAL A 59 -4.21 4.23 7.70
CA VAL A 59 -3.32 3.34 8.47
C VAL A 59 -1.87 3.76 8.26
N HIS A 60 -0.96 3.29 9.11
CA HIS A 60 0.45 3.55 8.91
C HIS A 60 1.03 2.66 7.80
N PRO A 61 1.99 3.11 6.97
CA PRO A 61 2.62 2.28 5.94
C PRO A 61 3.21 0.96 6.46
N ALA A 62 3.62 0.94 7.73
CA ALA A 62 4.12 -0.25 8.40
C ALA A 62 3.06 -1.32 8.64
N GLU A 63 1.78 -0.96 8.74
CA GLU A 63 0.66 -1.92 8.86
C GLU A 63 0.53 -2.75 7.58
N ILE A 64 0.78 -2.12 6.44
CA ILE A 64 0.67 -2.71 5.10
C ILE A 64 1.99 -3.39 4.70
N TRP A 65 3.13 -2.76 5.03
CA TRP A 65 4.48 -3.23 4.70
C TRP A 65 5.39 -3.31 5.94
N PRO A 66 5.11 -4.22 6.89
CA PRO A 66 5.89 -4.33 8.13
C PRO A 66 7.35 -4.71 7.86
N GLU A 67 7.63 -5.45 6.79
CA GLU A 67 8.99 -5.81 6.36
C GLU A 67 9.86 -4.57 6.01
N ARG A 68 9.24 -3.43 5.72
CA ARG A 68 9.92 -2.18 5.33
C ARG A 68 10.05 -1.17 6.47
N TYR A 69 9.27 -1.36 7.53
CA TYR A 69 9.27 -0.52 8.72
C TYR A 69 9.48 -1.39 9.97
N PRO A 70 10.62 -2.11 10.07
CA PRO A 70 10.91 -2.99 11.21
C PRO A 70 10.99 -2.22 12.54
N GLU A 71 11.28 -0.93 12.45
CA GLU A 71 11.38 0.01 13.57
C GLU A 71 10.04 0.65 13.97
N TYR A 72 8.96 0.44 13.21
CA TYR A 72 7.63 0.89 13.60
C TYR A 72 6.98 -0.14 14.55
N LYS A 73 7.26 0.01 15.84
CA LYS A 73 6.39 -0.51 16.90
C LYS A 73 5.19 0.44 16.94
N GLY A 74 4.06 0.05 16.36
CA GLY A 74 2.85 0.89 16.33
C GLY A 74 2.62 1.58 17.66
N ASP A 75 2.75 2.90 17.67
CA ASP A 75 2.33 3.73 18.80
C ASP A 75 0.82 3.54 18.94
N PRO A 76 0.34 2.95 20.03
CA PRO A 76 -1.09 2.91 20.31
C PRO A 76 -1.45 4.28 20.85
N GLU A 77 -1.96 5.16 19.99
CA GLU A 77 -2.70 6.35 20.44
C GLU A 77 -4.16 5.98 20.73
#